data_AF-A0A7N5K3G5-F1
#
_entry.id   AF-A0A7N5K3G5-F1
#
_cell.length_a   1.000
_cell.length_b   1.000
_cell.length_c   1.000
_cell.angle_alpha   90.00
_cell.angle_beta   90.00
_cell.angle_gamma   90.00
#
_symmetry.space_group_name_H-M   'P 1'
#
loop_
_entity.id
_entity.type
_entity.pdbx_description
1 polymer ?
#
loop_
_entity_poly.entity_id
_entity_poly.type
_entity_poly.pdbx_seq_one_letter_code
_entity_poly.pdbx_strand_id
1 'polypeptide(L)'
;MFPAKENGWEAIFGSLARRGFHSTGQELTAAGALTLCFEMWALAPHWARSSQVMKVKETAAPKCHRPTVKQFQDSKIKFLLPPWVLHGQGKPGFTTKRPDTFC
;
A
#
# COMPACT_ATOMS: atom_id res chain seq x y z
N MET A 1 -18.38 -1.09 -0.01
CA MET A 1 -18.28 0.34 -0.35
C MET A 1 -16.96 0.84 0.19
N PHE A 2 -15.93 0.96 -0.65
CA PHE A 2 -14.63 1.49 -0.21
C PHE A 2 -14.83 2.96 0.16
N PRO A 3 -14.43 3.41 1.37
CA PRO A 3 -14.54 4.81 1.70
C PRO A 3 -13.60 5.59 0.77
N ALA A 4 -14.19 6.40 -0.11
CA ALA A 4 -13.45 7.36 -0.94
C ALA A 4 -12.91 8.45 -0.01
N LYS A 5 -11.71 8.23 0.54
CA LYS A 5 -10.97 9.24 1.28
C LYS A 5 -10.08 9.96 0.27
N GLU A 6 -10.42 11.21 -0.05
CA GLU A 6 -9.79 12.06 -1.09
C GLU A 6 -8.36 12.54 -0.73
N ASN A 7 -7.79 11.99 0.34
CA ASN A 7 -6.58 12.44 1.01
C ASN A 7 -5.66 11.23 1.21
N GLY A 8 -4.44 11.34 0.66
CA GLY A 8 -3.35 10.40 0.88
C GLY A 8 -2.38 10.91 1.93
N TRP A 9 -1.61 10.02 2.54
CA TRP A 9 -0.53 10.41 3.45
C TRP A 9 0.80 10.43 2.71
N GLU A 10 1.52 11.51 2.93
CA GLU A 10 2.81 11.79 2.34
C GLU A 10 3.86 11.83 3.47
N ALA A 11 4.81 10.91 3.43
CA ALA A 11 5.91 10.87 4.38
C ALA A 11 7.20 11.23 3.67
N ILE A 12 7.80 12.33 4.13
CA ILE A 12 9.06 12.86 3.63
C ILE A 12 10.17 12.31 4.53
N PHE A 13 11.15 11.64 3.92
CA PHE A 13 12.32 11.13 4.61
C PHE A 13 13.57 11.88 4.19
N GLY A 14 14.36 12.25 5.19
CA GLY A 14 15.69 12.78 4.99
C GLY A 14 16.65 11.62 4.84
N SER A 15 17.42 11.61 3.75
CA SER A 15 18.57 10.72 3.60
C SER A 15 19.83 11.56 3.59
N LEU A 16 20.93 11.00 4.12
CA LEU A 16 22.27 11.56 3.96
C LEU A 16 22.71 11.62 2.47
N ALA A 17 22.04 10.86 1.58
CA ALA A 17 22.26 10.93 0.15
C ALA A 17 21.55 12.14 -0.48
N ARG A 18 22.23 12.81 -1.42
CA ARG A 18 21.82 14.07 -2.10
C ARG A 18 20.43 14.08 -2.78
N ARG A 19 19.71 12.96 -2.82
CA ARG A 19 18.32 12.87 -3.26
C ARG A 19 17.49 12.32 -2.10
N GLY A 20 16.64 13.16 -1.52
CA GLY A 20 15.72 12.75 -0.45
C GLY A 20 14.82 11.61 -0.90
N PHE A 21 14.53 10.69 0.02
CA PHE A 21 13.60 9.59 -0.23
C PHE A 21 12.22 10.00 0.26
N HIS A 22 11.20 9.67 -0.53
CA HIS A 22 9.87 10.21 -0.30
C HIS A 22 8.85 9.12 -0.54
N SER A 23 8.10 8.70 0.49
CA SER A 23 7.05 7.68 0.36
C SER A 23 5.66 8.29 0.44
N THR A 24 4.78 7.85 -0.44
CA THR A 24 3.36 8.24 -0.43
C THR A 24 2.54 6.98 -0.37
N GLY A 25 1.65 6.88 0.61
CA GLY A 25 0.74 5.76 0.81
C GLY A 25 -0.70 6.26 0.94
N GLN A 26 -1.65 5.40 0.60
CA GLN A 26 -3.06 5.63 0.93
C GLN A 26 -3.37 4.84 2.20
N GLU A 27 -3.60 5.57 3.29
CA GLU A 27 -3.87 4.98 4.59
C GLU A 27 -4.95 5.80 5.29
N LEU A 28 -5.76 5.14 6.11
CA LEU A 28 -6.81 5.84 6.85
C LEU A 28 -6.23 6.68 7.99
N THR A 29 -5.08 6.25 8.52
CA THR A 29 -4.42 6.78 9.72
C THR A 29 -2.93 7.06 9.45
N ALA A 30 -2.39 8.13 10.03
CA ALA A 30 -0.97 8.47 9.93
C ALA A 30 -0.04 7.35 10.44
N ALA A 31 -0.46 6.61 11.47
CA ALA A 31 0.26 5.44 11.98
C ALA A 31 0.37 4.34 10.91
N GLY A 32 -0.69 4.07 10.13
CA GLY A 32 -0.65 3.11 9.04
C GLY A 32 0.34 3.52 7.95
N ALA A 33 0.41 4.82 7.63
CA ALA A 33 1.38 5.34 6.66
C ALA A 33 2.84 5.15 7.13
N LEU A 34 3.09 5.27 8.44
CA LEU A 34 4.40 4.96 9.02
C LEU A 34 4.68 3.46 8.97
N THR A 35 3.71 2.61 9.30
CA THR A 35 3.86 1.14 9.22
C THR A 35 4.24 0.71 7.81
N LEU A 36 3.55 1.19 6.77
CA LEU A 36 3.91 0.90 5.38
C LEU A 36 5.34 1.34 5.03
N CYS A 37 5.79 2.46 5.59
CA CYS A 37 7.16 2.89 5.39
C CYS A 37 8.17 1.95 6.05
N PHE A 38 7.90 1.49 7.27
CA PHE A 38 8.76 0.53 7.96
C PHE A 38 8.79 -0.84 7.26
N GLU A 39 7.66 -1.32 6.71
CA GLU A 39 7.61 -2.55 5.89
C GLU A 39 8.50 -2.45 4.64
N MET A 40 8.46 -1.30 3.96
CA MET A 40 9.35 -1.04 2.83
C MET A 40 10.83 -0.99 3.24
N TRP A 41 11.13 -0.48 4.44
CA TRP A 41 12.49 -0.52 5.00
C TRP A 41 12.95 -1.94 5.33
N ALA A 42 12.05 -2.84 5.74
CA ALA A 42 12.37 -4.25 5.93
C ALA A 42 12.78 -4.93 4.62
N LEU A 43 12.15 -4.54 3.50
CA LEU A 43 12.51 -5.01 2.15
C LEU A 43 13.80 -4.36 1.61
N ALA A 44 14.20 -3.17 2.11
CA ALA A 44 15.40 -2.46 1.69
C ALA A 44 16.25 -1.93 2.88
N PRO A 45 16.92 -2.82 3.65
CA PRO A 45 17.58 -2.46 4.91
C PRO A 45 18.71 -1.42 4.77
N HIS A 46 19.36 -1.37 3.60
CA HIS A 46 20.44 -0.42 3.33
C HIS A 46 19.97 1.04 3.28
N TRP A 47 18.69 1.28 2.92
CA TRP A 47 18.07 2.61 2.98
C TRP A 47 17.61 2.96 4.39
N ALA A 48 17.07 1.99 5.12
CA ALA A 48 16.56 2.18 6.48
C ALA A 48 17.63 2.75 7.43
N ARG A 49 18.87 2.25 7.35
CA ARG A 49 19.98 2.68 8.21
C ARG A 49 20.38 4.15 8.03
N SER A 50 20.05 4.76 6.90
CA SER A 50 20.45 6.13 6.55
C SER A 50 19.25 7.08 6.40
N SER A 51 18.04 6.60 6.66
CA SER A 51 16.80 7.36 6.48
C SER A 51 16.20 7.73 7.82
N GLN A 52 15.84 8.99 7.99
CA GLN A 52 15.11 9.49 9.15
C GLN A 52 13.75 10.01 8.72
N VAL A 53 12.72 9.74 9.52
CA VAL A 53 11.39 10.31 9.34
C VAL A 53 11.48 11.81 9.64
N MET A 54 11.29 12.68 8.64
CA MET A 54 11.37 14.13 8.85
C MET A 54 9.99 14.73 9.07
N LYS A 55 9.04 14.38 8.19
CA LYS A 55 7.71 14.99 8.21
C LYS A 55 6.70 14.03 7.62
N VAL A 56 5.60 13.84 8.34
CA VAL A 56 4.40 13.17 7.82
C VAL A 56 3.35 14.26 7.60
N LYS A 57 2.80 14.33 6.39
CA LYS A 57 1.80 15.32 6.01
C LYS A 57 0.67 14.64 5.26
N GLU A 58 -0.54 15.15 5.45
CA GLU A 58 -1.68 14.80 4.64
C GLU A 58 -1.67 15.59 3.32
N THR A 59 -1.83 14.88 2.20
CA THR A 59 -1.76 15.45 0.87
C THR A 59 -3.05 15.18 0.11
N ALA A 60 -3.63 16.26 -0.42
CA ALA A 60 -4.86 16.19 -1.21
C ALA A 60 -4.65 15.40 -2.51
N ALA A 61 -5.66 14.64 -2.94
CA ALA A 61 -5.64 13.81 -4.15
C ALA A 61 -4.93 14.43 -5.37
N PRO A 62 -5.23 15.68 -5.80
CA PRO A 62 -4.62 16.25 -7.02
C PRO A 62 -3.11 16.51 -6.92
N LYS A 63 -2.57 16.59 -5.70
CA LYS A 63 -1.13 16.85 -5.44
C LYS A 63 -0.31 15.57 -5.35
N CYS A 64 -0.93 14.39 -5.34
CA CYS A 64 -0.21 13.12 -5.30
C CYS A 64 0.44 12.85 -6.66
N HIS A 65 1.78 12.76 -6.73
CA HIS A 65 2.47 12.51 -8.01
C HIS A 65 2.58 11.01 -8.37
N ARG A 66 2.52 10.10 -7.40
CA ARG A 66 2.75 8.67 -7.65
C ARG A 66 1.56 8.01 -8.38
N PRO A 67 1.79 7.29 -9.50
CA PRO A 67 0.71 6.66 -10.27
C PRO A 67 -0.03 5.58 -9.47
N THR A 68 0.68 4.82 -8.63
CA THR A 68 0.10 3.81 -7.73
C THR A 68 -0.90 4.36 -6.73
N VAL A 69 -0.79 5.64 -6.38
CA VAL A 69 -1.75 6.34 -5.50
C VAL A 69 -2.87 6.94 -6.33
N LYS A 70 -2.54 7.55 -7.48
CA LYS A 70 -3.53 8.13 -8.40
C LYS A 70 -4.56 7.12 -8.89
N GLN A 71 -4.14 5.87 -9.17
CA GLN A 71 -5.04 4.84 -9.71
C GLN A 71 -6.26 4.56 -8.81
N PHE A 72 -6.16 4.81 -7.50
CA PHE A 72 -7.22 4.55 -6.53
C PHE A 72 -8.08 5.80 -6.23
N GLN A 73 -7.79 6.95 -6.83
CA GLN A 73 -8.53 8.20 -6.61
C GLN A 73 -9.76 8.32 -7.52
N ASP A 74 -9.96 7.38 -8.45
CA ASP A 74 -11.11 7.39 -9.35
C ASP A 74 -12.40 6.96 -8.63
N SER A 75 -13.39 7.86 -8.59
CA SER A 75 -14.68 7.60 -7.93
C SER A 75 -15.51 6.47 -8.57
N LYS A 76 -15.19 6.11 -9.83
CA LYS A 76 -15.85 5.06 -10.59
C LYS A 76 -14.98 3.81 -10.76
N ILE A 77 -13.96 3.64 -9.92
CA ILE A 77 -13.07 2.48 -10.00
C ILE A 77 -13.86 1.19 -9.80
N LYS A 78 -13.68 0.25 -10.72
CA LYS A 78 -14.29 -1.09 -10.69
C LYS A 78 -13.20 -2.10 -10.93
N PHE A 79 -13.02 -3.00 -9.97
CA PHE A 79 -12.15 -4.15 -10.12
C PHE A 79 -12.99 -5.38 -10.40
N LEU A 80 -12.61 -6.12 -11.43
CA LEU A 80 -12.99 -7.52 -11.50
C LEU A 80 -12.16 -8.27 -10.47
N LEU A 81 -12.82 -9.10 -9.67
CA LEU A 81 -12.16 -9.97 -8.74
C LEU A 81 -11.30 -10.96 -9.54
N PRO A 82 -9.97 -10.99 -9.34
CA PRO A 82 -9.16 -12.05 -9.91
C PRO A 82 -9.54 -13.38 -9.27
N PRO A 83 -9.18 -14.51 -9.89
CA PRO A 83 -9.53 -15.81 -9.36
C PRO A 83 -9.02 -15.99 -7.93
N TRP A 84 -9.91 -16.40 -7.03
CA TRP A 84 -9.59 -16.56 -5.62
C TRP A 84 -8.83 -17.85 -5.38
N VAL A 85 -7.69 -17.75 -4.69
CA VAL A 85 -7.01 -18.93 -4.14
C VAL A 85 -7.73 -19.30 -2.85
N LEU A 86 -8.27 -20.52 -2.79
CA LEU A 86 -8.85 -21.04 -1.56
C LEU A 86 -7.79 -21.15 -0.47
N HIS A 87 -8.01 -20.43 0.63
CA HIS A 87 -7.24 -20.59 1.86
C HIS A 87 -7.69 -21.85 2.60
N GLY A 88 -6.74 -22.59 3.17
CA GLY A 88 -7.04 -23.83 3.90
C GLY A 88 -6.99 -25.11 3.07
N GLN A 89 -6.09 -25.19 2.07
CA GLN A 89 -5.89 -26.35 1.18
C GLN A 89 -5.61 -27.69 1.87
N GLY A 90 -5.45 -27.71 3.20
CA GLY A 90 -5.30 -28.92 4.01
C GLY A 90 -6.57 -29.41 4.71
N LYS A 91 -7.73 -28.80 4.47
CA LYS A 91 -9.00 -29.13 5.15
C LYS A 91 -10.17 -29.18 4.16
N PRO A 92 -10.64 -30.37 3.73
CA PRO A 92 -10.09 -31.70 4.01
C PRO A 92 -8.78 -31.96 3.26
N GLY A 93 -7.89 -32.81 3.81
CA GLY A 93 -6.59 -33.11 3.20
C GLY A 93 -6.68 -33.76 1.80
N PHE A 94 -7.79 -34.46 1.52
CA PHE A 94 -8.16 -34.93 0.19
C PHE A 94 -9.62 -34.58 -0.08
N THR A 95 -9.88 -34.02 -1.25
CA THR A 95 -11.23 -33.72 -1.75
C THR A 95 -11.40 -34.34 -3.13
N THR A 96 -12.61 -34.81 -3.41
CA THR A 96 -13.00 -35.34 -4.73
C THR A 96 -13.51 -34.26 -5.67
N LYS A 97 -13.78 -33.05 -5.14
CA LYS A 97 -14.28 -31.91 -5.90
C LYS A 97 -13.13 -30.98 -6.26
N ARG A 98 -13.03 -30.60 -7.54
CA ARG A 98 -12.08 -29.58 -7.99
C ARG A 98 -12.54 -28.22 -7.42
N PRO A 99 -11.64 -27.45 -6.79
CA PRO A 99 -11.97 -26.13 -6.31
C PRO A 99 -12.28 -25.17 -7.46
N ASP A 100 -13.35 -24.40 -7.31
CA ASP A 100 -13.69 -23.31 -8.21
C ASP A 100 -12.99 -22.03 -7.74
N THR A 101 -12.42 -21.30 -8.69
CA THR A 101 -11.64 -20.09 -8.45
C THR A 101 -12.31 -18.85 -9.04
N PHE A 102 -13.41 -18.97 -9.80
CA PHE A 102 -14.00 -17.88 -10.61
C PHE A 102 -15.32 -17.30 -10.10
N CYS A 103 -15.76 -17.63 -8.88
CA CYS A 103 -16.98 -17.08 -8.27
C CYS A 103 -16.87 -15.60 -7.85
#